data_AF-B4VHU9-F1
#
_entry.id   AF-B4VHU9-F1
#
_cell.length_a   1.000
_cell.length_b   1.000
_cell.length_c   1.000
_cell.angle_alpha   90.00
_cell.angle_beta   90.00
_cell.angle_gamma   90.00
#
_symmetry.space_group_name_H-M   'P 1'
#
loop_
_entity.id
_entity.type
_entity.pdbx_description
1 polymer ?
#
loop_
_entity_poly.entity_id
_entity_poly.type
_entity_poly.pdbx_seq_one_letter_code
_entity_poly.pdbx_strand_id
1 'polypeptide(L)'
;MNPSINSRQNQLKVVPPQPKPPVQPASDSPALPKPEKRPSVNLKKWLLITAIIAGVGYVTFIPEFPHSVRGEADITSTSNARQDVTLKVAGVIKQIYVKPNQPVRKGDKLVQLESQEIESAIANAQTELGKPNPPYRRLTIS
;
A
#
# COMPACT_ATOMS: atom_id res chain seq x y z
N MET A 1 -42.71 52.21 -3.08
CA MET A 1 -41.84 52.53 -1.93
C MET A 1 -42.50 52.07 -0.65
N ASN A 2 -41.80 51.27 0.15
CA ASN A 2 -41.99 51.09 1.58
C ASN A 2 -40.92 51.95 2.29
N PRO A 3 -41.17 52.53 3.47
CA PRO A 3 -40.41 52.11 4.67
C PRO A 3 -41.22 52.17 6.00
N SER A 4 -41.17 51.14 6.87
CA SER A 4 -40.37 51.02 8.13
C SER A 4 -40.88 51.93 9.29
N ILE A 5 -40.92 51.63 10.61
CA ILE A 5 -40.24 50.69 11.53
C ILE A 5 -41.00 50.65 12.90
N ASN A 6 -40.91 49.50 13.59
CA ASN A 6 -40.66 49.26 15.04
C ASN A 6 -41.63 49.57 16.22
N SER A 7 -41.85 48.48 16.99
CA SER A 7 -41.75 48.30 18.46
C SER A 7 -42.69 48.99 19.46
N ARG A 8 -43.10 48.17 20.46
CA ARG A 8 -43.71 48.40 21.79
C ARG A 8 -45.09 47.70 21.91
N GLN A 9 -45.49 46.94 22.94
CA GLN A 9 -45.03 46.68 24.31
C GLN A 9 -45.71 45.40 24.83
N ASN A 10 -44.98 44.54 25.55
CA ASN A 10 -45.56 43.61 26.55
C ASN A 10 -46.16 44.41 27.71
N GLN A 11 -47.40 44.16 28.15
CA GLN A 11 -47.82 44.32 29.56
C GLN A 11 -48.91 43.31 29.97
N LEU A 12 -48.69 42.76 31.16
CA LEU A 12 -49.37 41.64 31.81
C LEU A 12 -50.75 42.03 32.36
N LYS A 13 -51.72 41.11 32.32
CA LYS A 13 -52.99 41.26 33.05
C LYS A 13 -53.14 40.14 34.09
N VAL A 14 -53.10 40.56 35.34
CA VAL A 14 -53.28 39.78 36.57
C VAL A 14 -54.77 39.72 36.89
N VAL A 15 -55.31 38.53 37.17
CA VAL A 15 -56.58 38.40 37.91
C VAL A 15 -56.52 37.21 38.89
N PRO A 16 -56.84 37.37 40.20
CA PRO A 16 -56.71 36.35 41.27
C PRO A 16 -57.88 35.34 41.39
N PRO A 17 -57.80 34.34 42.30
CA PRO A 17 -58.48 33.03 42.23
C PRO A 17 -59.84 32.97 42.94
N GLN A 18 -60.65 31.95 42.60
CA GLN A 18 -61.84 31.56 43.37
C GLN A 18 -62.01 30.02 43.51
N PRO A 19 -62.69 29.54 44.57
CA PRO A 19 -62.40 28.33 45.34
C PRO A 19 -63.28 27.09 45.02
N LYS A 20 -62.81 25.88 45.40
CA LYS A 20 -63.56 24.59 45.35
C LYS A 20 -64.43 24.40 46.61
N PRO A 21 -65.59 23.69 46.55
CA PRO A 21 -65.67 22.23 46.92
C PRO A 21 -66.89 21.48 46.28
N PRO A 22 -67.29 20.20 46.57
CA PRO A 22 -66.67 19.01 47.21
C PRO A 22 -66.80 17.69 46.37
N VAL A 23 -66.34 16.55 46.90
CA VAL A 23 -66.25 15.20 46.28
C VAL A 23 -67.44 14.28 46.61
N GLN A 24 -67.95 13.47 45.65
CA GLN A 24 -68.49 12.08 45.75
C GLN A 24 -69.22 11.63 44.44
N PRO A 25 -69.47 10.34 44.15
CA PRO A 25 -68.58 9.20 43.86
C PRO A 25 -68.92 8.53 42.49
N ALA A 26 -68.21 7.45 42.15
CA ALA A 26 -68.17 6.77 40.85
C ALA A 26 -69.50 6.44 40.15
N SER A 27 -69.49 6.54 38.82
CA SER A 27 -70.28 5.70 37.91
C SER A 27 -69.40 5.28 36.75
N ASP A 28 -69.05 4.00 36.74
CA ASP A 28 -68.32 3.29 35.71
C ASP A 28 -69.05 3.33 34.36
N SER A 29 -68.37 3.79 33.32
CA SER A 29 -68.26 3.05 32.05
C SER A 29 -67.19 3.66 31.12
N PRO A 30 -66.46 2.81 30.38
CA PRO A 30 -65.12 3.10 29.88
C PRO A 30 -65.17 3.77 28.50
N ALA A 31 -64.59 4.97 28.37
CA ALA A 31 -64.32 5.56 27.07
C ALA A 31 -63.08 4.89 26.47
N LEU A 32 -63.32 3.91 25.60
CA LEU A 32 -62.36 3.20 24.77
C LEU A 32 -61.30 4.15 24.15
N PRO A 33 -60.01 3.77 24.15
CA PRO A 33 -58.98 4.53 23.47
C PRO A 33 -59.29 4.64 21.97
N LYS A 34 -59.28 5.87 21.47
CA LYS A 34 -59.51 6.24 20.08
C LYS A 34 -58.53 5.49 19.17
N PRO A 35 -58.98 4.83 18.09
CA PRO A 35 -58.10 4.02 17.26
C PRO A 35 -57.16 4.92 16.47
N GLU A 36 -55.91 4.97 16.93
CA GLU A 36 -54.79 5.54 16.21
C GLU A 36 -54.55 4.69 14.95
N LYS A 37 -54.74 5.31 13.78
CA LYS A 37 -54.53 4.67 12.48
C LYS A 37 -53.05 4.29 12.35
N ARG A 38 -52.75 3.04 12.68
CA ARG A 38 -51.44 2.44 12.42
C ARG A 38 -51.21 2.45 10.91
N PRO A 39 -50.11 3.02 10.40
CA PRO A 39 -49.77 2.81 9.00
C PRO A 39 -49.61 1.31 8.82
N SER A 40 -50.48 0.69 8.03
CA SER A 40 -50.43 -0.73 7.72
C SER A 40 -49.25 -0.93 6.76
N VAL A 41 -48.04 -0.99 7.32
CA VAL A 41 -46.83 -1.22 6.55
C VAL A 41 -46.99 -2.59 5.91
N ASN A 42 -47.01 -2.63 4.59
CA ASN A 42 -47.12 -3.89 3.87
C ASN A 42 -45.79 -4.62 4.05
N LEU A 43 -45.73 -5.53 5.03
CA LEU A 43 -44.52 -6.23 5.44
C LEU A 43 -43.82 -6.90 4.26
N LYS A 44 -44.58 -7.40 3.26
CA LYS A 44 -43.99 -7.96 2.03
C LYS A 44 -43.21 -6.91 1.24
N LYS A 45 -43.74 -5.69 1.09
CA LYS A 45 -43.04 -4.58 0.44
C LYS A 45 -41.84 -4.10 1.27
N TRP A 46 -41.97 -4.06 2.59
CA TRP A 46 -40.87 -3.67 3.48
C TRP A 46 -39.73 -4.68 3.44
N LEU A 47 -40.04 -5.98 3.48
CA LEU A 47 -39.07 -7.07 3.36
C LEU A 47 -38.39 -7.07 1.99
N LEU A 48 -39.12 -6.72 0.92
CA LEU A 48 -38.56 -6.56 -0.42
C LEU A 48 -37.55 -5.39 -0.48
N ILE A 49 -37.87 -4.25 0.15
CA ILE A 49 -36.95 -3.11 0.26
C ILE A 49 -35.70 -3.50 1.07
N THR A 50 -35.87 -4.18 2.21
CA THR A 50 -34.74 -4.66 3.03
C THR A 50 -33.87 -5.65 2.26
N ALA A 51 -34.46 -6.56 1.49
CA ALA A 51 -33.73 -7.53 0.67
C ALA A 51 -32.93 -6.85 -0.44
N ILE A 52 -33.47 -5.80 -1.07
CA ILE A 52 -32.74 -5.01 -2.08
C ILE A 52 -31.56 -4.28 -1.42
N ILE A 53 -31.78 -3.60 -0.28
CA ILE A 53 -30.72 -2.87 0.42
C ILE A 53 -29.63 -3.83 0.90
N ALA A 54 -30.01 -4.98 1.45
CA ALA A 54 -29.08 -6.02 1.88
C ALA A 54 -28.31 -6.62 0.70
N GLY A 55 -28.98 -6.86 -0.44
CA GLY A 55 -28.34 -7.35 -1.66
C GLY A 55 -27.31 -6.36 -2.22
N VAL A 56 -27.66 -5.07 -2.32
CA VAL A 56 -26.73 -4.03 -2.78
C VAL A 56 -25.55 -3.87 -1.82
N GLY A 57 -25.81 -3.82 -0.51
CA GLY A 57 -24.75 -3.76 0.50
C GLY A 57 -23.83 -4.98 0.45
N TYR A 58 -24.38 -6.17 0.24
CA TYR A 58 -23.61 -7.41 0.12
C TYR A 58 -22.74 -7.41 -1.15
N VAL A 59 -23.27 -6.96 -2.28
CA VAL A 59 -22.52 -6.85 -3.55
C VAL A 59 -21.34 -5.88 -3.42
N THR A 60 -21.50 -4.77 -2.67
CA THR A 60 -20.38 -3.85 -2.41
C THR A 60 -19.33 -4.39 -1.45
N PHE A 61 -19.66 -5.41 -0.64
CA PHE A 61 -18.74 -6.05 0.31
C PHE A 61 -17.94 -7.20 -0.30
N ILE A 62 -18.05 -7.43 -1.62
CA ILE A 62 -17.22 -8.41 -2.33
C ILE A 62 -15.80 -7.81 -2.47
N PRO A 63 -14.78 -8.37 -1.81
CA PRO A 63 -13.42 -7.81 -1.76
C PRO A 63 -12.61 -8.09 -3.04
N GLU A 64 -13.29 -8.38 -4.15
CA GLU A 64 -12.73 -9.01 -5.34
C GLU A 64 -12.58 -8.03 -6.52
N PHE A 65 -12.69 -6.73 -6.27
CA PHE A 65 -12.29 -5.72 -7.24
C PHE A 65 -10.78 -5.47 -7.09
N PRO A 66 -9.91 -6.11 -7.90
CA PRO A 66 -8.51 -5.79 -7.90
C PRO A 66 -8.37 -4.33 -8.29
N HIS A 67 -7.89 -3.50 -7.36
CA HIS A 67 -7.46 -2.14 -7.64
C HIS A 67 -6.22 -2.20 -8.55
N SER A 68 -6.43 -2.48 -9.83
CA SER A 68 -5.40 -2.42 -10.84
C SER A 68 -5.35 -0.98 -11.34
N VAL A 69 -4.44 -0.22 -10.74
CA VAL A 69 -3.97 1.03 -11.34
C VAL A 69 -3.18 0.68 -12.59
N ARG A 70 -3.86 0.76 -13.74
CA ARG A 70 -3.23 0.63 -15.05
C ARG A 70 -2.45 1.91 -15.31
N GLY A 71 -1.20 1.92 -14.88
CA GLY A 71 -0.23 2.99 -15.17
C GLY A 71 0.81 2.48 -16.16
N GLU A 72 1.19 3.33 -17.11
CA GLU A 72 2.42 3.11 -17.88
C GLU A 72 3.60 3.23 -16.91
N ALA A 73 4.19 2.09 -16.59
CA ALA A 73 5.45 2.04 -15.86
C ALA A 73 6.57 1.98 -16.89
N ASP A 74 7.28 3.09 -17.05
CA ASP A 74 8.50 3.10 -17.84
C ASP A 74 9.58 2.37 -17.03
N ILE A 75 9.96 1.17 -17.48
CA ILE A 75 11.01 0.37 -16.83
C ILE A 75 12.35 0.98 -17.22
N THR A 76 12.63 2.12 -16.59
CA THR A 76 13.96 2.72 -16.64
C THR A 76 14.89 1.81 -15.84
N SER A 77 15.66 1.01 -16.57
CA SER A 77 16.81 0.32 -15.98
C SER A 77 17.64 1.40 -15.29
N THR A 78 17.82 1.31 -13.97
CA THR A 78 18.67 2.26 -13.24
C THR A 78 20.02 2.34 -13.94
N SER A 79 20.68 3.49 -13.94
CA SER A 79 21.89 3.72 -14.77
C SER A 79 23.05 2.75 -14.47
N ASN A 80 22.95 1.94 -13.41
CA ASN A 80 23.87 0.87 -13.03
C ASN A 80 23.25 -0.56 -13.07
N ALA A 81 22.05 -0.74 -13.62
CA ALA A 81 21.38 -2.04 -13.69
C ALA A 81 21.95 -2.98 -14.76
N ARG A 82 22.61 -2.42 -15.79
CA ARG A 82 23.27 -3.19 -16.85
C ARG A 82 24.74 -2.83 -16.88
N GLN A 83 25.57 -3.83 -16.63
CA GLN A 83 27.02 -3.73 -16.67
C GLN A 83 27.52 -4.75 -17.69
N ASP A 84 28.19 -4.26 -18.73
CA ASP A 84 28.91 -5.13 -19.65
C ASP A 84 30.20 -5.60 -18.99
N VAL A 85 30.39 -6.91 -18.93
CA VAL A 85 31.59 -7.53 -18.37
C VAL A 85 32.51 -7.92 -19.52
N THR A 86 33.55 -7.12 -19.74
CA THR A 86 34.56 -7.37 -20.77
C THR A 86 35.80 -8.05 -20.18
N LEU A 87 36.35 -8.99 -20.92
CA LEU A 87 37.60 -9.66 -20.55
C LEU A 87 38.77 -8.68 -20.71
N LYS A 88 39.63 -8.62 -19.70
CA LYS A 88 40.83 -7.73 -19.73
C LYS A 88 41.93 -8.24 -20.65
N VAL A 89 41.88 -9.52 -21.03
CA VAL A 89 42.94 -10.21 -21.77
C VAL A 89 42.31 -11.00 -22.90
N ALA A 90 43.00 -11.05 -24.04
CA ALA A 90 42.65 -11.92 -25.16
C ALA A 90 42.93 -13.39 -24.79
N GLY A 91 41.99 -14.28 -25.12
CA GLY A 91 42.11 -15.70 -24.85
C GLY A 91 40.91 -16.47 -25.38
N VAL A 92 41.02 -17.79 -25.41
CA VAL A 92 39.91 -18.66 -25.83
C VAL A 92 39.03 -18.96 -24.62
N ILE A 93 37.71 -18.91 -24.82
CA ILE A 93 36.76 -19.30 -23.79
C ILE A 93 36.82 -20.81 -23.61
N LYS A 94 37.29 -21.27 -22.45
CA LYS A 94 37.32 -22.69 -22.08
C LYS A 94 35.94 -23.17 -21.67
N GLN A 95 35.27 -22.41 -20.81
CA GLN A 95 33.97 -22.81 -20.27
C GLN A 95 33.15 -21.60 -19.80
N ILE A 96 31.84 -21.66 -20.02
CA ILE A 96 30.85 -20.69 -19.52
C ILE A 96 30.08 -21.35 -18.38
N TYR A 97 29.98 -20.69 -17.23
CA TYR A 97 29.34 -21.24 -16.02
C TYR A 97 27.94 -20.71 -15.76
N VAL A 98 27.47 -19.77 -16.58
CA VAL A 98 26.21 -19.05 -16.36
C VAL A 98 25.24 -19.21 -17.51
N LYS A 99 23.94 -19.22 -17.18
CA LYS A 99 22.83 -19.24 -18.14
C LYS A 99 22.20 -17.85 -18.28
N PRO A 100 21.51 -17.57 -19.39
CA PRO A 100 20.74 -16.32 -19.53
C PRO A 100 19.75 -16.15 -18.37
N ASN A 101 19.62 -14.91 -17.87
CA ASN A 101 18.75 -14.53 -16.75
C ASN A 101 19.07 -15.20 -15.40
N GLN A 102 20.24 -15.84 -15.27
CA GLN A 102 20.69 -16.38 -13.99
C GLN A 102 21.15 -15.25 -13.06
N PRO A 103 20.69 -15.21 -11.79
CA PRO A 103 21.21 -14.27 -10.80
C PRO A 103 22.64 -14.64 -10.42
N VAL A 104 23.56 -13.67 -10.47
CA VAL A 104 24.97 -13.81 -10.09
C VAL A 104 25.36 -12.78 -9.04
N ARG A 105 26.31 -13.13 -8.16
CA ARG A 105 26.85 -12.26 -7.12
C ARG A 105 28.24 -11.76 -7.52
N LYS A 106 28.69 -10.69 -6.86
CA LYS A 106 30.05 -10.17 -7.05
C LYS A 106 31.07 -11.24 -6.64
N GLY A 107 32.00 -11.53 -7.54
CA GLY A 107 33.04 -12.54 -7.33
C GLY A 107 32.73 -13.92 -7.92
N ASP A 108 31.51 -14.13 -8.44
CA ASP A 108 31.17 -15.40 -9.08
C ASP A 108 31.93 -15.58 -10.39
N LYS A 109 32.34 -16.83 -10.66
CA LYS A 109 32.99 -17.20 -11.93
C LYS A 109 31.95 -17.25 -13.03
N LEU A 110 32.06 -16.36 -14.00
CA LEU A 110 31.16 -16.32 -15.16
C LEU A 110 31.72 -17.19 -16.30
N VAL A 111 33.00 -17.03 -16.59
CA VAL A 111 33.70 -17.65 -17.71
C VAL A 111 35.10 -18.03 -17.26
N GLN A 112 35.59 -19.19 -17.70
CA GLN A 112 36.99 -19.56 -17.61
C GLN A 112 37.64 -19.41 -18.98
N LEU A 113 38.81 -18.77 -18.97
CA LEU A 113 39.64 -18.57 -20.15
C LEU A 113 40.85 -19.49 -20.11
N GLU A 114 41.30 -19.89 -21.29
CA GLU A 114 42.55 -20.59 -21.52
C GLU A 114 43.39 -19.76 -22.49
N SER A 115 44.63 -19.47 -22.09
CA SER A 115 45.58 -18.72 -22.91
C SER A 115 46.99 -19.20 -22.57
N GLN A 116 47.68 -19.73 -23.59
CA GLN A 116 49.04 -20.24 -23.48
C GLN A 116 50.04 -19.14 -23.05
N GLU A 117 49.77 -17.89 -23.43
CA GLU A 117 50.61 -16.75 -23.08
C GLU A 117 50.54 -16.45 -21.57
N ILE A 118 49.33 -16.55 -20.97
CA ILE A 118 49.13 -16.37 -19.53
C ILE A 118 49.81 -17.48 -18.74
N GLU A 119 49.70 -18.72 -19.18
CA GLU A 119 50.37 -19.85 -18.52
C GLU A 119 51.89 -19.69 -18.55
N SER A 120 52.43 -19.28 -19.70
CA SER A 120 53.87 -19.02 -19.87
C SER A 120 54.34 -17.85 -19.01
N ALA A 121 53.57 -16.75 -18.95
CA ALA A 121 53.89 -15.60 -18.11
C ALA A 121 53.90 -15.96 -16.62
N ILE A 122 52.93 -16.77 -16.17
CA ILE A 122 52.87 -17.27 -14.80
C ILE A 122 54.07 -18.15 -14.48
N ALA A 123 54.45 -19.07 -15.39
CA ALA A 123 55.61 -19.93 -15.21
C ALA A 123 56.93 -19.13 -15.14
N ASN A 124 57.07 -18.11 -15.97
CA ASN A 124 58.23 -17.22 -15.96
C ASN A 124 58.32 -16.42 -14.65
N ALA A 125 57.20 -15.81 -14.22
CA ALA A 125 57.15 -15.06 -12.96
C ALA A 125 57.51 -15.94 -11.75
N GLN A 126 57.02 -17.18 -11.71
CA GLN A 126 57.39 -18.14 -10.66
C GLN A 126 58.88 -18.49 -10.69
N THR A 127 59.45 -18.65 -11.89
CA THR A 127 60.88 -18.92 -12.06
C THR A 127 61.73 -17.76 -11.57
N GLU A 128 61.30 -16.52 -11.81
CA GLU A 128 61.99 -15.32 -11.33
C GLU A 128 61.93 -15.17 -9.81
N LEU A 129 60.77 -15.43 -9.20
CA LEU A 129 60.63 -15.41 -7.74
C LEU A 129 61.48 -16.48 -7.04
N GLY A 130 61.73 -17.62 -7.71
CA GLY A 130 62.57 -18.69 -7.18
C GLY A 130 64.08 -18.44 -7.31
N LYS A 131 64.53 -17.42 -8.05
CA LYS A 131 65.96 -17.13 -8.20
C LYS A 131 66.49 -16.46 -6.92
N PRO A 132 67.54 -17.01 -6.28
CA PRO A 132 68.15 -16.37 -5.13
C PRO A 132 68.75 -15.02 -5.54
N ASN A 133 68.45 -13.97 -4.76
CA ASN A 133 68.97 -12.63 -5.01
C ASN A 133 70.50 -12.68 -4.88
N PRO A 134 71.27 -12.28 -5.92
CA PRO A 134 72.72 -12.42 -5.88
C PRO A 134 73.31 -11.55 -4.75
N PRO A 135 74.29 -12.04 -3.98
CA PRO A 135 74.92 -11.25 -2.94
C PRO A 135 75.62 -10.04 -3.58
N TYR A 136 75.26 -8.84 -3.13
CA TYR A 136 75.91 -7.60 -3.55
C TYR A 136 77.41 -7.67 -3.24
N ARG A 137 78.23 -7.76 -4.29
CA ARG A 137 79.69 -7.78 -4.20
C ARG A 137 80.16 -6.39 -3.76
N ARG A 138 80.48 -6.22 -2.47
CA ARG A 138 81.15 -5.00 -1.98
C ARG A 138 82.48 -4.85 -2.73
N LEU A 139 82.59 -3.78 -3.51
CA LEU A 139 83.87 -3.36 -4.08
C LEU A 139 84.65 -2.67 -2.96
N THR A 140 85.55 -3.41 -2.33
CA THR A 140 86.56 -2.84 -1.45
C THR A 140 87.61 -2.18 -2.33
N ILE A 141 87.76 -0.86 -2.22
CA ILE A 141 88.80 -0.09 -2.89
C ILE A 141 90.00 -0.10 -1.93
N SER A 142 91.15 -0.63 -2.39
CA SER A 142 92.44 -0.62 -1.67
C SER A 142 93.26 0.62 -2.00
#